data_AF-A0A7X7LAQ4-F1
#
_entry.id   AF-A0A7X7LAQ4-F1
#
_cell.length_a   1.000
_cell.length_b   1.000
_cell.length_c   1.000
_cell.angle_alpha   90.00
_cell.angle_beta   90.00
_cell.angle_gamma   90.00
#
_symmetry.space_group_name_H-M   'P 1'
#
loop_
_entity.id
_entity.type
_entity.pdbx_description
1 polymer ?
#
loop_
_entity_poly.entity_id
_entity_poly.type
_entity_poly.pdbx_seq_one_letter_code
_entity_poly.pdbx_strand_id
1 'polypeptide(L)'
;MKRFVTVITLCAAVCLTASADVFTWTSTANGNWDDPANWQSVSGGYPQQPGDVASFTNIGLPSTTTLTITLPAGAVTCGVVTCSHVSNSFAFNGASANTSFLVLTNVGDVARIQVTQPRASSGGLFAFRNCTIEFTHPALLQAHLASLVFFESSSAWQGDTVVTGRGSSTVQYLRIACPSPNFTGTLVVDQYDAYFRATPAAITNARLVKTVRGTGAYIENRQAPTFFPLKLENGTRYHLTSNGAGSHDGPLTAEGAVAIEADSTLTLSADVSGTGTVAMTGSTAGTGIARFTGSISPGASVGVLGFNENAGVLELGTAADALDLNIEITGAGGEAGVDHDQIVIQNLDTALNLANLNVAFSGTAPGNVTNWFLVGNSIDTASDFASVDYGPGRTGAIFKEDGFDGVNDRVGAIVVPEPAAIGVALCAVVLCRRMRA
;
A
#
# COMPACT_ATOMS: atom_id res chain seq x y z
N MET A 1 3.28 8.35 -77.34
CA MET A 1 3.36 8.59 -75.88
C MET A 1 3.28 7.25 -75.16
N LYS A 2 4.41 6.74 -74.64
CA LYS A 2 4.46 5.50 -73.85
C LYS A 2 4.23 5.85 -72.39
N ARG A 3 3.12 5.40 -71.79
CA ARG A 3 2.85 5.57 -70.36
C ARG A 3 3.60 4.47 -69.59
N PHE A 4 4.60 4.87 -68.82
CA PHE A 4 5.20 4.04 -67.78
C PHE A 4 4.20 3.92 -66.63
N VAL A 5 3.76 2.70 -66.33
CA VAL A 5 3.02 2.38 -65.10
C VAL A 5 4.06 1.94 -64.07
N THR A 6 4.38 2.82 -63.14
CA THR A 6 5.19 2.50 -61.96
C THR A 6 4.32 1.69 -61.01
N VAL A 7 4.62 0.39 -60.88
CA VAL A 7 4.04 -0.46 -59.83
C VAL A 7 4.72 -0.11 -58.53
N ILE A 8 4.00 0.57 -57.64
CA ILE A 8 4.41 0.78 -56.25
C ILE A 8 4.08 -0.52 -55.50
N THR A 9 5.10 -1.34 -55.25
CA THR A 9 5.00 -2.46 -54.31
C THR A 9 4.90 -1.88 -52.90
N LEU A 10 3.68 -1.78 -52.39
CA LEU A 10 3.41 -1.45 -50.99
C LEU A 10 3.83 -2.67 -50.16
N CYS A 11 5.07 -2.70 -49.67
CA CYS A 11 5.47 -3.62 -48.62
C CYS A 11 4.72 -3.22 -47.34
N ALA A 12 3.50 -3.73 -47.17
CA ALA A 12 2.90 -3.81 -45.85
C ALA A 12 3.86 -4.66 -45.02
N ALA A 13 4.58 -4.03 -44.10
CA ALA A 13 5.20 -4.72 -42.99
C ALA A 13 4.06 -5.37 -42.23
N VAL A 14 3.73 -6.61 -42.60
CA VAL A 14 2.95 -7.49 -41.75
C VAL A 14 3.84 -7.65 -40.53
N CYS A 15 3.57 -6.90 -39.47
CA CYS A 15 3.99 -7.30 -38.13
C CYS A 15 3.33 -8.66 -37.92
N LEU A 16 4.03 -9.72 -38.32
CA LEU A 16 3.77 -11.06 -37.87
C LEU A 16 3.94 -10.96 -36.36
N THR A 17 2.82 -10.77 -35.66
CA THR A 17 2.76 -11.01 -34.23
C THR A 17 3.23 -12.44 -34.06
N ALA A 18 4.47 -12.61 -33.56
CA ALA A 18 4.99 -13.92 -33.23
C ALA A 18 3.92 -14.61 -32.40
N SER A 19 3.44 -15.76 -32.87
CA SER A 19 2.37 -16.47 -32.16
C SER A 19 2.93 -16.94 -30.84
N ALA A 20 2.32 -16.54 -29.74
CA ALA A 20 2.58 -17.10 -28.42
C ALA A 20 2.51 -18.63 -28.50
N ASP A 21 3.59 -19.32 -28.13
CA ASP A 21 3.59 -20.79 -28.03
C ASP A 21 3.59 -21.24 -26.57
N VAL A 22 3.20 -22.49 -26.33
CA VAL A 22 3.16 -23.10 -25.00
C VAL A 22 4.32 -24.07 -24.85
N PHE A 23 5.19 -23.79 -23.89
CA PHE A 23 6.34 -24.62 -23.53
C PHE A 23 6.10 -25.26 -22.17
N THR A 24 6.02 -26.58 -22.13
CA THR A 24 5.81 -27.34 -20.90
C THR A 24 7.15 -27.85 -20.38
N TRP A 25 7.47 -27.55 -19.12
CA TRP A 25 8.67 -28.09 -18.48
C TRP A 25 8.52 -29.60 -18.25
N THR A 26 9.48 -30.40 -18.72
CA THR A 26 9.43 -31.87 -18.66
C THR A 26 10.52 -32.49 -17.80
N SER A 27 11.57 -31.73 -17.46
CA SER A 27 12.71 -32.28 -16.71
C SER A 27 12.32 -32.65 -15.28
N THR A 28 12.62 -33.90 -14.90
CA THR A 28 12.49 -34.45 -13.54
C THR A 28 13.67 -34.09 -12.63
N ALA A 29 14.68 -33.41 -13.18
CA ALA A 29 15.84 -32.92 -12.43
C ALA A 29 15.88 -31.38 -12.48
N ASN A 30 16.84 -30.80 -11.76
CA ASN A 30 17.19 -29.40 -12.00
C ASN A 30 17.62 -29.21 -13.46
N GLY A 31 17.38 -28.03 -14.01
CA GLY A 31 17.70 -27.75 -15.40
C GLY A 31 17.86 -26.26 -15.68
N ASN A 32 18.34 -25.94 -16.88
CA ASN A 32 18.49 -24.56 -17.34
C ASN A 32 17.26 -24.16 -18.17
N TRP A 33 16.81 -22.91 -18.01
CA TRP A 33 15.68 -22.37 -18.78
C TRP A 33 15.97 -22.34 -20.29
N ASP A 34 17.21 -22.03 -20.68
CA ASP A 34 17.63 -21.87 -22.07
C ASP A 34 18.08 -23.18 -22.74
N ASP A 35 17.89 -24.33 -22.09
CA ASP A 35 18.13 -25.64 -22.66
C ASP A 35 16.82 -26.23 -23.22
N PRO A 36 16.66 -26.32 -24.55
CA PRO A 36 15.47 -26.88 -25.19
C PRO A 36 15.11 -28.29 -24.74
N ALA A 37 16.07 -29.09 -24.26
CA ALA A 37 15.80 -30.45 -23.81
C ALA A 37 14.92 -30.52 -22.55
N ASN A 38 14.82 -29.41 -21.79
CA ASN A 38 13.96 -29.32 -20.62
C ASN A 38 12.51 -28.93 -20.95
N TRP A 39 12.21 -28.60 -22.21
CA TRP A 39 10.92 -28.09 -22.64
C TRP A 39 10.29 -28.95 -23.73
N GLN A 40 8.97 -29.05 -23.68
CA GLN A 40 8.13 -29.60 -24.75
C GLN A 40 7.25 -28.49 -25.31
N SER A 41 7.37 -28.21 -26.61
CA SER A 41 6.52 -27.27 -27.35
C SER A 41 6.30 -27.75 -28.79
N VAL A 42 5.37 -27.12 -29.51
CA VAL A 42 5.11 -27.43 -30.93
C VAL A 42 6.19 -26.80 -31.82
N SER A 43 6.68 -25.61 -31.47
CA SER A 43 7.75 -24.92 -32.19
C SER A 43 9.15 -25.44 -31.89
N GLY A 44 9.33 -26.23 -30.82
CA GLY A 44 10.63 -26.57 -30.26
C GLY A 44 11.28 -25.39 -29.53
N GLY A 45 12.41 -25.62 -28.84
CA GLY A 45 13.12 -24.55 -28.11
C GLY A 45 12.62 -24.36 -26.68
N TYR A 46 12.61 -23.11 -26.21
CA TYR A 46 12.23 -22.70 -24.87
C TYR A 46 11.48 -21.36 -24.92
N PRO A 47 10.71 -20.97 -23.88
CA PRO A 47 10.01 -19.69 -23.88
C PRO A 47 10.99 -18.52 -23.92
N GLN A 48 10.88 -17.68 -24.95
CA GLN A 48 11.82 -16.58 -25.18
C GLN A 48 11.21 -15.36 -25.89
N GLN A 49 9.92 -15.38 -26.21
CA GLN A 49 9.21 -14.30 -26.89
C GLN A 49 8.10 -13.72 -26.01
N PRO A 50 7.73 -12.43 -26.22
CA PRO A 50 6.51 -11.87 -25.68
C PRO A 50 5.30 -12.76 -25.96
N GLY A 51 4.49 -13.01 -24.93
CA GLY A 51 3.28 -13.85 -25.05
C GLY A 51 3.51 -15.35 -24.85
N ASP A 52 4.74 -15.87 -24.96
CA ASP A 52 5.02 -17.29 -24.72
C ASP A 52 4.54 -17.74 -23.32
N VAL A 53 4.10 -18.99 -23.22
CA VAL A 53 3.62 -19.59 -21.98
C VAL A 53 4.63 -20.61 -21.48
N ALA A 54 5.28 -20.31 -20.36
CA ALA A 54 6.06 -21.27 -19.58
C ALA A 54 5.14 -22.04 -18.62
N SER A 55 4.85 -23.29 -18.96
CA SER A 55 3.91 -24.14 -18.24
C SER A 55 4.62 -25.16 -17.35
N PHE A 56 4.36 -25.08 -16.05
CA PHE A 56 4.87 -25.99 -15.03
C PHE A 56 3.75 -26.90 -14.55
N THR A 57 3.82 -28.17 -14.94
CA THR A 57 2.80 -29.18 -14.57
C THR A 57 3.40 -30.24 -13.65
N ASN A 58 2.58 -31.20 -13.23
CA ASN A 58 3.00 -32.27 -12.33
C ASN A 58 4.02 -33.18 -13.03
N ILE A 59 5.29 -32.92 -12.77
CA ILE A 59 6.38 -33.80 -13.14
C ILE A 59 6.34 -34.94 -12.11
N GLY A 60 6.33 -36.20 -12.58
CA GLY A 60 6.12 -37.41 -11.78
C GLY A 60 7.21 -37.67 -10.73
N LEU A 61 7.34 -36.77 -9.76
CA LEU A 61 8.30 -36.78 -8.67
C LEU A 61 7.60 -37.16 -7.36
N PRO A 62 8.34 -37.67 -6.37
CA PRO A 62 7.83 -37.82 -5.01
C PRO A 62 7.27 -36.47 -4.53
N SER A 63 6.05 -36.50 -3.99
CA SER A 63 5.38 -35.28 -3.53
C SER A 63 6.27 -34.54 -2.52
N THR A 64 6.56 -33.26 -2.78
CA THR A 64 7.40 -32.30 -2.03
C THR A 64 8.80 -31.96 -2.57
N THR A 65 9.23 -32.46 -3.74
CA THR A 65 10.52 -32.03 -4.31
C THR A 65 10.48 -30.59 -4.85
N THR A 66 11.53 -29.81 -4.55
CA THR A 66 11.78 -28.51 -5.20
C THR A 66 12.71 -28.71 -6.40
N LEU A 67 12.26 -28.34 -7.59
CA LEU A 67 13.06 -28.29 -8.80
C LEU A 67 13.65 -26.90 -8.98
N THR A 68 14.95 -26.83 -9.25
CA THR A 68 15.64 -25.57 -9.52
C THR A 68 15.77 -25.37 -11.02
N ILE A 69 15.21 -24.26 -11.51
CA ILE A 69 15.33 -23.78 -12.89
C ILE A 69 16.36 -22.67 -12.90
N THR A 70 17.51 -22.91 -13.53
CA THR A 70 18.56 -21.90 -13.68
C THR A 70 18.18 -20.92 -14.78
N LEU A 71 18.13 -19.63 -14.45
CA LEU A 71 18.00 -18.56 -15.45
C LEU A 71 19.40 -18.19 -15.96
N PRO A 72 19.60 -18.03 -17.29
CA PRO A 72 20.88 -17.63 -17.84
C PRO A 72 21.26 -16.20 -17.40
N ALA A 73 22.51 -15.81 -17.65
CA ALA A 73 22.87 -14.40 -17.63
C ALA A 73 22.24 -13.72 -18.86
N GLY A 74 21.60 -12.57 -18.65
CA GLY A 74 20.76 -11.88 -19.63
C GLY A 74 19.26 -12.02 -19.30
N ALA A 75 18.44 -11.65 -20.27
CA ALA A 75 16.99 -11.70 -20.16
C ALA A 75 16.41 -12.94 -20.85
N VAL A 76 15.53 -13.65 -20.16
CA VAL A 76 14.57 -14.57 -20.77
C VAL A 76 13.20 -13.92 -20.76
N THR A 77 12.46 -14.04 -21.86
CA THR A 77 11.18 -13.34 -22.05
C THR A 77 10.04 -14.34 -22.19
N CYS A 78 8.94 -14.12 -21.49
CA CYS A 78 7.68 -14.84 -21.73
C CYS A 78 6.49 -13.97 -21.35
N GLY A 79 5.28 -14.33 -21.79
CA GLY A 79 4.05 -13.64 -21.38
C GLY A 79 3.43 -14.22 -20.12
N VAL A 80 3.54 -15.54 -19.95
CA VAL A 80 2.85 -16.25 -18.86
C VAL A 80 3.77 -17.29 -18.24
N VAL A 81 3.90 -17.26 -16.91
CA VAL A 81 4.42 -18.38 -16.13
C VAL A 81 3.22 -19.01 -15.42
N THR A 82 2.89 -20.26 -15.74
CA THR A 82 1.70 -20.91 -15.17
C THR A 82 2.02 -22.22 -14.49
N CYS A 83 1.27 -22.53 -13.44
CA CYS A 83 1.25 -23.83 -12.82
C CYS A 83 -0.17 -24.32 -12.62
N SER A 84 -0.46 -25.55 -13.07
CA SER A 84 -1.83 -26.08 -13.09
C SER A 84 -2.18 -27.10 -12.04
N HIS A 85 -1.26 -27.88 -11.48
CA HIS A 85 -1.51 -28.74 -10.33
C HIS A 85 -0.19 -29.42 -9.96
N VAL A 86 0.46 -29.05 -8.84
CA VAL A 86 1.71 -29.72 -8.46
C VAL A 86 1.86 -30.04 -6.99
N SER A 87 2.45 -31.21 -6.73
CA SER A 87 3.04 -31.55 -5.43
C SER A 87 4.43 -30.92 -5.25
N ASN A 88 5.04 -30.51 -6.35
CA ASN A 88 6.41 -30.00 -6.43
C ASN A 88 6.45 -28.49 -6.20
N SER A 89 7.64 -27.97 -5.92
CA SER A 89 7.93 -26.54 -5.92
C SER A 89 8.92 -26.22 -7.03
N PHE A 90 8.89 -25.01 -7.56
CA PHE A 90 9.80 -24.56 -8.61
C PHE A 90 10.57 -23.33 -8.13
N ALA A 91 11.89 -23.44 -8.09
CA ALA A 91 12.79 -22.36 -7.71
C ALA A 91 13.50 -21.84 -8.97
N PHE A 92 13.20 -20.62 -9.40
CA PHE A 92 13.94 -19.91 -10.42
C PHE A 92 15.18 -19.30 -9.77
N ASN A 93 16.36 -19.71 -10.23
CA ASN A 93 17.63 -19.26 -9.68
C ASN A 93 18.47 -18.62 -10.77
N GLY A 94 18.66 -17.31 -10.70
CA GLY A 94 19.60 -16.61 -11.58
C GLY A 94 21.04 -16.68 -11.06
N ALA A 95 21.97 -16.21 -11.90
CA ALA A 95 23.37 -16.03 -11.49
C ALA A 95 23.50 -14.89 -10.46
N SER A 96 22.75 -13.81 -10.66
CA SER A 96 22.55 -12.71 -9.71
C SER A 96 21.36 -11.87 -10.15
N ALA A 97 20.74 -11.12 -9.24
CA ALA A 97 19.61 -10.26 -9.62
C ALA A 97 19.99 -9.18 -10.62
N ASN A 98 21.24 -8.72 -10.62
CA ASN A 98 21.69 -7.68 -11.55
C ASN A 98 22.08 -8.24 -12.93
N THR A 99 22.07 -9.56 -13.12
CA THR A 99 22.54 -10.19 -14.36
C THR A 99 21.55 -11.19 -14.97
N SER A 100 20.58 -11.70 -14.22
CA SER A 100 19.60 -12.67 -14.71
C SER A 100 18.19 -12.10 -14.58
N PHE A 101 17.49 -11.96 -15.71
CA PHE A 101 16.20 -11.32 -15.80
C PHE A 101 15.14 -12.28 -16.34
N LEU A 102 14.01 -12.38 -15.64
CA LEU A 102 12.78 -12.95 -16.17
C LEU A 102 11.85 -11.80 -16.55
N VAL A 103 11.77 -11.52 -17.85
CA VAL A 103 10.98 -10.42 -18.41
C VAL A 103 9.58 -10.95 -18.76
N LEU A 104 8.57 -10.43 -18.06
CA LEU A 104 7.17 -10.76 -18.26
C LEU A 104 6.51 -9.69 -19.13
N THR A 105 6.13 -10.08 -20.34
CA THR A 105 5.50 -9.20 -21.33
C THR A 105 4.63 -9.99 -22.28
N ASN A 106 3.42 -9.46 -22.51
CA ASN A 106 2.42 -10.13 -23.33
C ASN A 106 1.83 -9.12 -24.31
N VAL A 107 1.87 -9.44 -25.61
CA VAL A 107 1.40 -8.54 -26.66
C VAL A 107 -0.09 -8.76 -26.83
N GLY A 108 -0.90 -7.82 -26.33
CA GLY A 108 -2.36 -7.85 -26.48
C GLY A 108 -3.13 -8.46 -25.30
N ASP A 109 -2.45 -8.85 -24.21
CA ASP A 109 -3.06 -9.30 -22.97
C ASP A 109 -2.14 -8.98 -21.76
N VAL A 110 -2.60 -9.23 -20.54
CA VAL A 110 -1.85 -9.03 -19.29
C VAL A 110 -0.85 -10.17 -19.10
N ALA A 111 0.43 -9.82 -18.93
CA ALA A 111 1.47 -10.75 -18.52
C ALA A 111 1.18 -11.26 -17.10
N ARG A 112 1.42 -12.55 -16.82
CA ARG A 112 1.01 -13.12 -15.53
C ARG A 112 1.90 -14.24 -15.01
N ILE A 113 2.01 -14.30 -13.69
CA ILE A 113 2.41 -15.51 -12.95
C ILE A 113 1.13 -16.08 -12.35
N GLN A 114 0.76 -17.28 -12.76
CA GLN A 114 -0.55 -17.84 -12.45
C GLN A 114 -0.45 -19.25 -11.87
N VAL A 115 -0.95 -19.45 -10.65
CA VAL A 115 -1.22 -20.77 -10.11
C VAL A 115 -2.73 -21.03 -10.19
N THR A 116 -3.14 -22.01 -10.99
CA THR A 116 -4.57 -22.24 -11.30
C THR A 116 -5.27 -23.27 -10.42
N GLN A 117 -4.53 -24.06 -9.64
CA GLN A 117 -5.07 -25.05 -8.69
C GLN A 117 -4.34 -24.99 -7.34
N PRO A 118 -5.00 -25.38 -6.23
CA PRO A 118 -4.38 -25.37 -4.92
C PRO A 118 -3.23 -26.38 -4.86
N ARG A 119 -2.19 -26.03 -4.09
CA ARG A 119 -1.10 -26.97 -3.79
C ARG A 119 -1.63 -28.10 -2.89
N ALA A 120 -1.26 -29.34 -3.18
CA ALA A 120 -1.64 -30.49 -2.36
C ALA A 120 -0.98 -30.51 -0.97
N SER A 121 0.08 -29.71 -0.76
CA SER A 121 0.86 -29.61 0.48
C SER A 121 1.13 -28.15 0.85
N SER A 122 1.53 -27.88 2.10
CA SER A 122 1.85 -26.53 2.56
C SER A 122 3.18 -26.01 2.00
N GLY A 123 3.24 -24.74 1.58
CA GLY A 123 4.47 -24.00 1.21
C GLY A 123 4.51 -23.44 -0.23
N GLY A 124 5.66 -22.90 -0.61
CA GLY A 124 5.88 -22.20 -1.90
C GLY A 124 5.73 -23.04 -3.15
N LEU A 125 5.05 -22.51 -4.14
CA LEU A 125 4.97 -23.08 -5.49
C LEU A 125 6.04 -22.51 -6.40
N PHE A 126 6.17 -21.19 -6.39
CA PHE A 126 7.24 -20.50 -7.11
C PHE A 126 8.13 -19.78 -6.10
N ALA A 127 9.44 -19.96 -6.25
CA ALA A 127 10.45 -19.20 -5.53
C ALA A 127 11.41 -18.55 -6.53
N PHE A 128 11.65 -17.26 -6.38
CA PHE A 128 12.58 -16.49 -7.20
C PHE A 128 13.80 -16.14 -6.35
N ARG A 129 14.98 -16.54 -6.85
CA ARG A 129 16.27 -16.46 -6.17
C ARG A 129 17.28 -15.82 -7.13
N ASN A 130 18.00 -14.82 -6.63
CA ASN A 130 19.14 -14.25 -7.34
C ASN A 130 18.82 -13.86 -8.79
N CYS A 131 17.61 -13.33 -9.04
CA CYS A 131 17.15 -12.88 -10.35
C CYS A 131 16.30 -11.62 -10.21
N THR A 132 16.21 -10.83 -11.28
CA THR A 132 15.21 -9.77 -11.41
C THR A 132 13.99 -10.30 -12.16
N ILE A 133 12.78 -10.10 -11.63
CA ILE A 133 11.57 -10.20 -12.44
C ILE A 133 11.22 -8.80 -12.93
N GLU A 134 11.04 -8.65 -14.24
CA GLU A 134 10.69 -7.37 -14.85
C GLU A 134 9.32 -7.46 -15.52
N PHE A 135 8.38 -6.66 -15.04
CA PHE A 135 7.06 -6.48 -15.61
C PHE A 135 7.06 -5.19 -16.44
N THR A 136 7.24 -5.34 -17.75
CA THR A 136 7.32 -4.19 -18.68
C THR A 136 5.98 -3.42 -18.81
N HIS A 137 4.89 -4.05 -18.39
CA HIS A 137 3.52 -3.53 -18.36
C HIS A 137 2.83 -4.04 -17.09
N PRO A 138 1.71 -3.44 -16.65
CA PRO A 138 0.94 -3.94 -15.51
C PRO A 138 0.64 -5.43 -15.65
N ALA A 139 1.11 -6.21 -14.69
CA ALA A 139 1.03 -7.66 -14.70
C ALA A 139 0.12 -8.21 -13.61
N LEU A 140 -0.21 -9.49 -13.71
CA LEU A 140 -1.04 -10.20 -12.74
C LEU A 140 -0.24 -11.32 -12.04
N LEU A 141 -0.15 -11.23 -10.72
CA LEU A 141 0.26 -12.31 -9.84
C LEU A 141 -1.00 -12.96 -9.27
N GLN A 142 -1.39 -14.10 -9.84
CA GLN A 142 -2.57 -14.83 -9.45
C GLN A 142 -2.20 -16.15 -8.79
N ALA A 143 -2.66 -16.39 -7.57
CA ALA A 143 -2.45 -17.65 -6.87
C ALA A 143 -3.78 -18.24 -6.35
N HIS A 144 -3.89 -19.56 -6.40
CA HIS A 144 -4.99 -20.28 -5.77
C HIS A 144 -4.66 -20.57 -4.29
N LEU A 145 -5.66 -20.98 -3.51
CA LEU A 145 -5.52 -21.33 -2.08
C LEU A 145 -4.26 -22.18 -1.77
N ALA A 146 -3.53 -21.80 -0.72
CA ALA A 146 -2.29 -22.44 -0.24
C ALA A 146 -1.09 -22.41 -1.21
N SER A 147 -1.19 -21.62 -2.28
CA SER A 147 -0.14 -21.45 -3.27
C SER A 147 0.60 -20.14 -3.04
N LEU A 148 1.85 -20.26 -2.61
CA LEU A 148 2.69 -19.11 -2.31
C LEU A 148 3.66 -18.81 -3.45
N VAL A 149 3.73 -17.55 -3.87
CA VAL A 149 4.84 -17.00 -4.67
C VAL A 149 5.84 -16.35 -3.73
N PHE A 150 7.12 -16.70 -3.88
CA PHE A 150 8.21 -16.32 -3.00
C PHE A 150 9.28 -15.53 -3.73
N PHE A 151 9.73 -14.44 -3.12
CA PHE A 151 10.94 -13.72 -3.53
C PHE A 151 11.95 -13.78 -2.39
N GLU A 152 13.15 -14.28 -2.63
CA GLU A 152 14.17 -14.46 -1.58
C GLU A 152 15.60 -14.16 -2.06
N SER A 153 16.57 -14.18 -1.15
CA SER A 153 17.99 -13.94 -1.42
C SER A 153 18.23 -12.57 -2.08
N SER A 154 19.01 -12.48 -3.16
CA SER A 154 19.30 -11.18 -3.79
C SER A 154 18.25 -10.72 -4.82
N SER A 155 17.08 -11.36 -4.90
CA SER A 155 16.11 -11.14 -5.99
C SER A 155 15.51 -9.73 -6.05
N ALA A 156 15.21 -9.26 -7.26
CA ALA A 156 14.59 -7.96 -7.50
C ALA A 156 13.28 -8.09 -8.28
N TRP A 157 12.46 -7.04 -8.24
CA TRP A 157 11.18 -6.95 -8.93
C TRP A 157 10.99 -5.55 -9.47
N GLN A 158 10.81 -5.41 -10.78
CA GLN A 158 10.56 -4.13 -11.42
C GLN A 158 9.21 -4.14 -12.14
N GLY A 159 8.44 -3.05 -12.05
CA GLY A 159 7.19 -2.84 -12.76
C GLY A 159 5.93 -2.92 -11.90
N ASP A 160 4.82 -2.47 -12.48
CA ASP A 160 3.51 -2.46 -11.82
C ASP A 160 2.88 -3.85 -11.83
N THR A 161 2.21 -4.24 -10.74
CA THR A 161 1.62 -5.56 -10.63
C THR A 161 0.41 -5.59 -9.72
N VAL A 162 -0.59 -6.35 -10.12
CA VAL A 162 -1.77 -6.69 -9.34
C VAL A 162 -1.59 -8.09 -8.76
N VAL A 163 -1.77 -8.23 -7.46
CA VAL A 163 -1.81 -9.51 -6.74
C VAL A 163 -3.27 -9.82 -6.44
N THR A 164 -3.72 -11.00 -6.87
CA THR A 164 -5.08 -11.48 -6.59
C THR A 164 -5.08 -12.95 -6.20
N GLY A 165 -5.85 -13.29 -5.18
CA GLY A 165 -6.18 -14.69 -4.86
C GLY A 165 -7.40 -15.21 -5.62
N ARG A 166 -7.55 -16.54 -5.68
CA ARG A 166 -8.84 -17.22 -5.89
C ARG A 166 -9.14 -18.10 -4.67
N GLY A 167 -10.19 -17.76 -3.92
CA GLY A 167 -10.80 -18.64 -2.92
C GLY A 167 -10.86 -18.08 -1.49
N SER A 168 -11.91 -18.47 -0.76
CA SER A 168 -12.26 -17.96 0.57
C SER A 168 -11.57 -18.75 1.70
N SER A 169 -10.29 -18.48 2.01
CA SER A 169 -9.74 -18.74 3.35
C SER A 169 -8.37 -18.06 3.56
N THR A 170 -8.02 -17.91 4.84
CA THR A 170 -6.89 -17.20 5.46
C THR A 170 -5.51 -17.81 5.19
N VAL A 171 -5.04 -17.82 3.94
CA VAL A 171 -3.72 -18.36 3.63
C VAL A 171 -2.94 -17.41 2.72
N GLN A 172 -1.77 -17.01 3.21
CA GLN A 172 -0.76 -16.16 2.56
C GLN A 172 -0.55 -16.54 1.07
N TYR A 173 -0.63 -15.58 0.14
CA TYR A 173 -0.52 -15.81 -1.31
C TYR A 173 0.79 -15.31 -1.91
N LEU A 174 1.24 -14.13 -1.48
CA LEU A 174 2.51 -13.56 -1.87
C LEU A 174 3.36 -13.37 -0.63
N ARG A 175 4.54 -14.01 -0.60
CA ARG A 175 5.54 -13.79 0.44
C ARG A 175 6.77 -13.14 -0.15
N ILE A 176 7.12 -11.96 0.37
CA ILE A 176 8.33 -11.25 -0.02
C ILE A 176 9.35 -11.33 1.13
N ALA A 177 10.46 -12.02 0.88
CA ALA A 177 11.50 -12.38 1.85
C ALA A 177 12.91 -12.11 1.31
N CYS A 178 13.09 -10.99 0.61
CA CYS A 178 14.35 -10.58 0.01
C CYS A 178 15.12 -9.57 0.91
N PRO A 179 16.42 -9.80 1.23
CA PRO A 179 17.27 -8.82 1.89
C PRO A 179 17.70 -7.60 1.03
N SER A 180 17.49 -7.62 -0.29
CA SER A 180 17.84 -6.51 -1.19
C SER A 180 16.58 -5.91 -1.85
N PRO A 181 16.10 -4.74 -1.39
CA PRO A 181 14.80 -4.18 -1.71
C PRO A 181 14.75 -3.48 -3.08
N ASN A 182 15.11 -4.17 -4.15
CA ASN A 182 15.00 -3.66 -5.51
C ASN A 182 13.58 -3.86 -6.07
N PHE A 183 12.54 -3.72 -5.23
CA PHE A 183 11.18 -3.59 -5.73
C PHE A 183 10.98 -2.16 -6.22
N THR A 184 10.70 -1.97 -7.51
CA THR A 184 10.33 -0.67 -8.08
C THR A 184 9.02 -0.81 -8.83
N GLY A 185 8.05 0.05 -8.54
CA GLY A 185 6.72 0.02 -9.17
C GLY A 185 5.57 0.10 -8.18
N THR A 186 4.38 -0.23 -8.66
CA THR A 186 3.13 -0.24 -7.89
C THR A 186 2.70 -1.68 -7.60
N LEU A 187 2.46 -2.00 -6.33
CA LEU A 187 1.84 -3.26 -5.91
C LEU A 187 0.37 -3.01 -5.58
N VAL A 188 -0.54 -3.67 -6.31
CA VAL A 188 -1.98 -3.62 -6.03
C VAL A 188 -2.42 -4.94 -5.42
N VAL A 189 -2.90 -4.92 -4.18
CA VAL A 189 -3.47 -6.07 -3.49
C VAL A 189 -4.98 -6.04 -3.73
N ASP A 190 -5.43 -6.77 -4.75
CA ASP A 190 -6.84 -6.79 -5.16
C ASP A 190 -7.67 -7.67 -4.23
N GLN A 191 -7.33 -8.94 -4.08
CA GLN A 191 -8.04 -9.86 -3.18
C GLN A 191 -7.06 -10.62 -2.29
N TYR A 192 -7.35 -10.67 -0.99
CA TYR A 192 -6.63 -11.41 0.06
C TYR A 192 -5.21 -10.88 0.41
N ASP A 193 -4.34 -11.77 0.89
CA ASP A 193 -3.21 -11.45 1.76
C ASP A 193 -1.89 -11.24 0.97
N ALA A 194 -1.28 -10.07 1.11
CA ALA A 194 0.12 -9.81 0.78
C ALA A 194 0.96 -9.82 2.07
N TYR A 195 1.99 -10.68 2.11
CA TYR A 195 2.76 -10.93 3.31
C TYR A 195 4.22 -10.51 3.16
N PHE A 196 4.65 -9.54 3.97
CA PHE A 196 6.01 -9.01 3.97
C PHE A 196 6.81 -9.61 5.13
N ARG A 197 7.83 -10.41 4.80
CA ARG A 197 8.68 -11.09 5.77
C ARG A 197 10.12 -11.18 5.26
N ALA A 198 10.81 -10.05 5.18
CA ALA A 198 12.26 -10.04 5.01
C ALA A 198 12.98 -9.33 6.17
N THR A 199 14.16 -9.81 6.47
CA THR A 199 15.20 -9.09 7.22
C THR A 199 16.36 -8.89 6.24
N PRO A 200 16.84 -7.65 5.95
CA PRO A 200 16.54 -6.39 6.65
C PRO A 200 15.55 -5.42 5.96
N ALA A 201 15.15 -5.55 4.69
CA ALA A 201 14.08 -4.71 4.11
C ALA A 201 13.55 -5.30 2.80
N ALA A 202 12.24 -5.52 2.66
CA ALA A 202 11.70 -6.18 1.45
C ALA A 202 11.30 -5.19 0.35
N ILE A 203 10.97 -3.94 0.70
CA ILE A 203 10.30 -3.00 -0.22
C ILE A 203 10.61 -1.53 0.14
N THR A 204 11.87 -1.09 0.06
CA THR A 204 12.21 0.32 0.32
C THR A 204 11.93 1.22 -0.89
N ASN A 205 11.84 0.65 -2.10
CA ASN A 205 11.78 1.41 -3.34
C ASN A 205 10.42 1.29 -4.07
N ALA A 206 9.38 0.75 -3.40
CA ALA A 206 8.03 0.78 -3.97
C ALA A 206 7.58 2.21 -4.19
N ARG A 207 6.98 2.45 -5.36
CA ARG A 207 6.30 3.70 -5.64
C ARG A 207 5.00 3.79 -4.86
N LEU A 208 4.28 2.67 -4.77
CA LEU A 208 3.00 2.58 -4.06
C LEU A 208 2.66 1.12 -3.76
N VAL A 209 2.18 0.86 -2.56
CA VAL A 209 1.45 -0.36 -2.21
C VAL A 209 0.00 0.05 -1.95
N LYS A 210 -0.97 -0.54 -2.66
CA LYS A 210 -2.38 -0.20 -2.49
C LYS A 210 -3.28 -1.42 -2.40
N THR A 211 -4.39 -1.29 -1.66
CA THR A 211 -5.47 -2.27 -1.64
C THR A 211 -6.62 -1.85 -2.57
N VAL A 212 -7.58 -2.73 -2.84
CA VAL A 212 -8.76 -2.45 -3.67
C VAL A 212 -10.03 -2.43 -2.80
N ARG A 213 -10.90 -1.46 -3.04
CA ARG A 213 -12.18 -1.28 -2.34
C ARG A 213 -13.04 -2.55 -2.33
N GLY A 214 -13.55 -2.91 -1.15
CA GLY A 214 -14.62 -3.90 -0.98
C GLY A 214 -14.17 -5.36 -1.11
N THR A 215 -12.88 -5.63 -1.17
CA THR A 215 -12.35 -6.98 -1.40
C THR A 215 -11.88 -7.70 -0.14
N GLY A 216 -11.80 -7.01 1.00
CA GLY A 216 -11.19 -7.56 2.21
C GLY A 216 -9.67 -7.76 2.09
N ALA A 217 -9.03 -7.09 1.11
CA ALA A 217 -7.59 -7.14 0.91
C ALA A 217 -6.82 -6.84 2.19
N TYR A 218 -5.74 -7.58 2.37
CA TYR A 218 -5.03 -7.63 3.62
C TYR A 218 -3.52 -7.57 3.40
N ILE A 219 -2.85 -6.62 4.04
CA ILE A 219 -1.40 -6.52 4.04
C ILE A 219 -0.89 -6.89 5.43
N GLU A 220 -0.20 -8.02 5.54
CA GLU A 220 0.42 -8.49 6.78
C GLU A 220 1.93 -8.20 6.75
N ASN A 221 2.39 -7.37 7.67
CA ASN A 221 3.78 -6.96 7.81
C ASN A 221 4.42 -7.63 9.04
N ARG A 222 5.56 -8.29 8.82
CA ARG A 222 6.44 -8.82 9.88
C ARG A 222 7.81 -8.14 9.91
N GLN A 223 7.99 -7.08 9.13
CA GLN A 223 9.26 -6.37 8.99
C GLN A 223 9.40 -5.26 10.04
N ALA A 224 10.64 -4.84 10.22
CA ALA A 224 11.02 -3.65 10.97
C ALA A 224 12.14 -2.96 10.18
N PRO A 225 12.08 -1.66 9.85
CA PRO A 225 10.95 -0.76 9.53
C PRO A 225 10.50 -0.81 8.03
N THR A 226 9.38 -0.15 7.67
CA THR A 226 8.89 -0.04 6.27
C THR A 226 8.75 1.42 5.82
N PHE A 227 8.93 1.71 4.52
CA PHE A 227 9.09 3.10 4.01
C PHE A 227 8.24 3.45 2.78
N PHE A 228 7.52 2.48 2.24
CA PHE A 228 6.79 2.68 0.99
C PHE A 228 5.48 3.46 1.21
N PRO A 229 5.04 4.29 0.25
CA PRO A 229 3.70 4.85 0.27
C PRO A 229 2.63 3.75 0.29
N LEU A 230 1.68 3.85 1.21
CA LEU A 230 0.59 2.92 1.41
C LEU A 230 -0.75 3.60 1.12
N LYS A 231 -1.60 3.00 0.29
CA LYS A 231 -2.98 3.45 0.08
C LYS A 231 -3.96 2.34 0.45
N LEU A 232 -4.80 2.57 1.45
CA LEU A 232 -5.84 1.66 1.86
C LEU A 232 -7.21 2.14 1.36
N GLU A 233 -7.96 1.25 0.72
CA GLU A 233 -9.33 1.51 0.27
C GLU A 233 -10.38 0.85 1.18
N ASN A 234 -11.62 1.31 1.10
CA ASN A 234 -12.71 0.92 2.00
C ASN A 234 -12.87 -0.61 2.13
N GLY A 235 -12.89 -1.08 3.38
CA GLY A 235 -13.03 -2.49 3.74
C GLY A 235 -11.72 -3.29 3.72
N THR A 236 -10.56 -2.62 3.74
CA THR A 236 -9.24 -3.26 3.67
C THR A 236 -8.41 -2.97 4.91
N ARG A 237 -7.30 -3.70 5.09
CA ARG A 237 -6.54 -3.72 6.35
C ARG A 237 -5.03 -3.84 6.19
N TYR A 238 -4.31 -3.25 7.14
CA TYR A 238 -2.87 -3.36 7.30
C TYR A 238 -2.54 -3.84 8.73
N HIS A 239 -1.84 -4.97 8.86
CA HIS A 239 -1.50 -5.58 10.16
C HIS A 239 0.01 -5.64 10.36
N LEU A 240 0.47 -5.17 11.51
CA LEU A 240 1.79 -5.50 12.06
C LEU A 240 1.70 -6.67 13.03
N THR A 241 2.41 -7.76 12.74
CA THR A 241 2.43 -8.94 13.64
C THR A 241 3.55 -8.90 14.70
N SER A 242 3.40 -9.74 15.73
CA SER A 242 4.15 -9.73 17.00
C SER A 242 5.67 -9.91 16.91
N ASN A 243 6.20 -10.24 15.73
CA ASN A 243 7.62 -10.53 15.53
C ASN A 243 8.42 -9.33 15.00
N GLY A 244 7.78 -8.18 14.78
CA GLY A 244 8.44 -6.94 14.36
C GLY A 244 8.23 -5.82 15.38
N ALA A 245 9.29 -5.07 15.70
CA ALA A 245 9.15 -3.71 16.23
C ALA A 245 8.92 -2.80 15.01
N GLY A 246 7.69 -2.37 14.75
CA GLY A 246 7.34 -1.80 13.45
C GLY A 246 7.20 -0.29 13.49
N SER A 247 8.05 0.43 12.78
CA SER A 247 7.64 1.71 12.21
C SER A 247 7.20 1.53 10.76
N HIS A 248 6.20 2.30 10.35
CA HIS A 248 5.89 2.59 8.97
C HIS A 248 6.17 4.07 8.73
N ASP A 249 7.26 4.33 8.02
CA ASP A 249 7.79 5.67 7.75
C ASP A 249 7.44 6.11 6.32
N GLY A 250 6.58 5.37 5.62
CA GLY A 250 5.97 5.78 4.36
C GLY A 250 4.60 6.44 4.60
N PRO A 251 4.15 7.35 3.72
CA PRO A 251 2.86 8.00 3.88
C PRO A 251 1.70 7.02 3.71
N LEU A 252 0.63 7.21 4.47
CA LEU A 252 -0.61 6.42 4.42
C LEU A 252 -1.76 7.27 3.87
N THR A 253 -2.42 6.80 2.81
CA THR A 253 -3.68 7.39 2.33
C THR A 253 -4.85 6.44 2.62
N ALA A 254 -5.85 6.92 3.38
CA ALA A 254 -7.05 6.17 3.73
C ALA A 254 -8.28 6.66 2.94
N GLU A 255 -8.91 5.75 2.20
CA GLU A 255 -10.09 6.03 1.37
C GLU A 255 -11.29 5.18 1.82
N GLY A 256 -12.21 5.77 2.57
CA GLY A 256 -13.30 5.06 3.27
C GLY A 256 -12.82 4.35 4.55
N ALA A 257 -13.57 3.38 5.06
CA ALA A 257 -13.24 2.71 6.32
C ALA A 257 -12.13 1.68 6.13
N VAL A 258 -10.97 1.91 6.76
CA VAL A 258 -9.79 1.05 6.69
C VAL A 258 -9.38 0.62 8.09
N ALA A 259 -8.77 -0.55 8.22
CA ALA A 259 -8.32 -1.06 9.51
C ALA A 259 -6.79 -1.10 9.62
N ILE A 260 -6.29 -0.68 10.78
CA ILE A 260 -4.93 -0.90 11.24
C ILE A 260 -5.00 -1.91 12.36
N GLU A 261 -4.21 -2.97 12.24
CA GLU A 261 -4.07 -4.01 13.25
C GLU A 261 -2.61 -4.03 13.73
N ALA A 262 -2.39 -4.23 15.02
CA ALA A 262 -1.05 -4.33 15.57
C ALA A 262 -1.01 -5.33 16.73
N ASP A 263 -0.08 -6.29 16.69
CA ASP A 263 0.15 -7.22 17.80
C ASP A 263 0.94 -6.58 18.96
N SER A 264 1.66 -5.50 18.66
CA SER A 264 2.48 -4.71 19.58
C SER A 264 2.30 -3.24 19.21
N THR A 265 3.33 -2.41 19.37
CA THR A 265 3.35 -1.03 18.86
C THR A 265 3.71 -0.99 17.38
N LEU A 266 2.82 -0.40 16.58
CA LEU A 266 3.07 0.11 15.24
C LEU A 266 3.16 1.64 15.31
N THR A 267 4.32 2.21 15.01
CA THR A 267 4.48 3.67 14.86
C THR A 267 4.32 4.06 13.39
N LEU A 268 3.45 5.02 13.09
CA LEU A 268 3.30 5.66 11.80
C LEU A 268 3.90 7.07 11.87
N SER A 269 5.10 7.22 11.31
CA SER A 269 5.93 8.43 11.47
C SER A 269 5.84 9.39 10.28
N ALA A 270 5.11 9.00 9.23
CA ALA A 270 4.88 9.83 8.04
C ALA A 270 3.46 10.39 8.02
N ASP A 271 3.12 11.12 6.96
CA ASP A 271 1.81 11.73 6.78
C ASP A 271 0.70 10.67 6.60
N VAL A 272 -0.43 10.90 7.27
CA VAL A 272 -1.68 10.16 7.10
C VAL A 272 -2.73 11.09 6.49
N SER A 273 -3.20 10.74 5.30
CA SER A 273 -4.09 11.58 4.50
C SER A 273 -5.29 10.82 3.93
N GLY A 274 -6.20 11.56 3.27
CA GLY A 274 -7.38 11.01 2.61
C GLY A 274 -8.70 11.42 3.27
N THR A 275 -9.80 10.80 2.84
CA THR A 275 -11.17 11.16 3.27
C THR A 275 -11.88 10.02 4.00
N GLY A 276 -11.11 9.02 4.45
CA GLY A 276 -11.61 7.81 5.05
C GLY A 276 -11.73 7.84 6.57
N THR A 277 -11.77 6.65 7.16
CA THR A 277 -11.66 6.45 8.61
C THR A 277 -10.62 5.38 8.85
N VAL A 278 -9.60 5.70 9.65
CA VAL A 278 -8.57 4.78 10.11
C VAL A 278 -9.03 4.17 11.44
N ALA A 279 -9.42 2.91 11.41
CA ALA A 279 -9.85 2.20 12.61
C ALA A 279 -8.70 1.34 13.16
N MET A 280 -8.30 1.56 14.40
CA MET A 280 -7.48 0.62 15.14
C MET A 280 -8.39 -0.51 15.62
N THR A 281 -8.21 -1.72 15.08
CA THR A 281 -9.08 -2.87 15.36
C THR A 281 -8.39 -3.94 16.22
N GLY A 282 -7.29 -3.55 16.89
CA GLY A 282 -6.53 -4.42 17.77
C GLY A 282 -5.77 -5.52 17.02
N SER A 283 -5.17 -6.42 17.78
CA SER A 283 -4.68 -7.72 17.29
C SER A 283 -5.51 -8.85 17.85
N THR A 284 -5.26 -10.07 17.39
CA THR A 284 -5.70 -11.32 18.04
C THR A 284 -5.47 -11.35 19.56
N ALA A 285 -4.53 -10.55 20.10
CA ALA A 285 -4.23 -10.45 21.53
C ALA A 285 -4.89 -9.26 22.26
N GLY A 286 -5.52 -8.33 21.54
CA GLY A 286 -6.25 -7.18 22.12
C GLY A 286 -5.38 -6.08 22.76
N THR A 287 -4.04 -6.15 22.65
CA THR A 287 -3.10 -5.23 23.34
C THR A 287 -2.26 -4.37 22.38
N GLY A 288 -2.64 -4.32 21.11
CA GLY A 288 -1.93 -3.55 20.10
C GLY A 288 -1.97 -2.05 20.32
N ILE A 289 -0.94 -1.34 19.88
CA ILE A 289 -0.90 0.13 19.84
C ILE A 289 -0.65 0.57 18.41
N ALA A 290 -1.54 1.38 17.84
CA ALA A 290 -1.28 2.16 16.63
C ALA A 290 -0.96 3.59 17.05
N ARG A 291 0.31 3.99 16.91
CA ARG A 291 0.80 5.31 17.30
C ARG A 291 1.11 6.14 16.07
N PHE A 292 0.52 7.31 15.96
CA PHE A 292 0.75 8.27 14.89
C PHE A 292 1.64 9.39 15.43
N THR A 293 2.83 9.59 14.87
CA THR A 293 3.75 10.67 15.28
C THR A 293 4.24 11.55 14.13
N GLY A 294 3.89 11.24 12.88
CA GLY A 294 4.18 12.08 11.73
C GLY A 294 3.23 13.28 11.60
N SER A 295 2.43 13.28 10.54
CA SER A 295 1.40 14.30 10.33
C SER A 295 0.06 13.72 9.93
N ILE A 296 -1.01 14.49 10.09
CA ILE A 296 -2.35 14.20 9.59
C ILE A 296 -2.78 15.33 8.65
N SER A 297 -3.15 14.98 7.41
CA SER A 297 -3.58 15.92 6.38
C SER A 297 -4.89 15.44 5.72
N PRO A 298 -6.07 15.88 6.17
CA PRO A 298 -7.33 15.44 5.58
C PRO A 298 -7.45 15.82 4.09
N GLY A 299 -7.80 14.82 3.27
CA GLY A 299 -8.01 15.00 1.82
C GLY A 299 -6.77 15.39 0.99
N ALA A 300 -6.97 15.57 -0.32
CA ALA A 300 -6.02 16.26 -1.22
C ALA A 300 -6.37 17.75 -1.40
N SER A 301 -7.53 18.11 -0.85
CA SER A 301 -8.17 19.41 -0.63
C SER A 301 -9.00 19.23 0.64
N VAL A 302 -9.64 20.30 1.11
CA VAL A 302 -10.63 20.26 2.21
C VAL A 302 -11.41 18.93 2.26
N GLY A 303 -11.29 18.22 3.38
CA GLY A 303 -11.85 16.89 3.56
C GLY A 303 -12.07 16.48 5.02
N VAL A 304 -12.62 15.28 5.21
CA VAL A 304 -12.87 14.70 6.54
C VAL A 304 -12.08 13.42 6.69
N LEU A 305 -11.24 13.33 7.72
CA LEU A 305 -10.50 12.12 8.04
C LEU A 305 -10.86 11.65 9.46
N GLY A 306 -11.37 10.43 9.54
CA GLY A 306 -11.75 9.80 10.80
C GLY A 306 -10.64 8.95 11.40
N PHE A 307 -10.60 8.87 12.72
CA PHE A 307 -9.86 7.89 13.49
C PHE A 307 -10.78 7.25 14.51
N ASN A 308 -10.70 5.94 14.65
CA ASN A 308 -11.59 5.18 15.52
C ASN A 308 -10.81 4.10 16.28
N GLU A 309 -10.86 4.14 17.61
CA GLU A 309 -10.32 3.10 18.47
C GLU A 309 -11.39 2.02 18.71
N ASN A 310 -11.50 1.06 17.80
CA ASN A 310 -12.46 -0.05 17.94
C ASN A 310 -11.94 -1.13 18.89
N ALA A 311 -10.63 -1.39 18.89
CA ALA A 311 -9.95 -2.28 19.83
C ALA A 311 -8.45 -1.99 19.86
N GLY A 312 -7.78 -2.35 20.97
CA GLY A 312 -6.39 -1.94 21.21
C GLY A 312 -6.31 -0.47 21.59
N VAL A 313 -5.16 0.17 21.35
CA VAL A 313 -4.93 1.59 21.67
C VAL A 313 -4.57 2.36 20.40
N LEU A 314 -5.23 3.49 20.20
CA LEU A 314 -4.94 4.50 19.20
C LEU A 314 -4.28 5.71 19.89
N GLU A 315 -3.02 5.97 19.56
CA GLU A 315 -2.28 7.13 20.10
C GLU A 315 -2.01 8.15 19.00
N LEU A 316 -2.46 9.39 19.20
CA LEU A 316 -2.17 10.51 18.32
C LEU A 316 -1.16 11.44 19.01
N GLY A 317 0.09 11.35 18.57
CA GLY A 317 1.22 12.04 19.16
C GLY A 317 1.62 11.49 20.54
N THR A 318 2.81 11.90 20.99
CA THR A 318 3.31 11.64 22.34
C THR A 318 4.04 12.88 22.86
N ALA A 319 4.32 12.92 24.16
CA ALA A 319 5.09 14.02 24.74
C ALA A 319 6.54 14.10 24.21
N ALA A 320 7.08 13.00 23.69
CA ALA A 320 8.43 12.95 23.10
C ALA A 320 8.44 13.25 21.59
N ASP A 321 7.29 13.07 20.94
CA ASP A 321 7.14 13.16 19.48
C ASP A 321 5.70 13.61 19.18
N ALA A 322 5.53 14.93 19.09
CA ALA A 322 4.23 15.54 18.88
C ALA A 322 3.78 15.39 17.42
N LEU A 323 2.51 15.03 17.21
CA LEU A 323 1.93 14.83 15.89
C LEU A 323 1.52 16.17 15.27
N ASP A 324 1.84 16.36 13.99
CA ASP A 324 1.47 17.58 13.25
C ASP A 324 0.07 17.44 12.60
N LEU A 325 -0.86 18.35 12.92
CA LEU A 325 -2.14 18.46 12.24
C LEU A 325 -2.06 19.54 11.16
N ASN A 326 -2.22 19.16 9.89
CA ASN A 326 -2.25 20.08 8.75
C ASN A 326 -3.70 20.35 8.36
N ILE A 327 -4.20 21.56 8.66
CA ILE A 327 -5.62 21.92 8.49
C ILE A 327 -5.78 22.99 7.41
N GLU A 328 -6.39 22.63 6.29
CA GLU A 328 -6.84 23.57 5.28
C GLU A 328 -8.14 24.26 5.72
N ILE A 329 -8.19 25.59 5.66
CA ILE A 329 -9.38 26.41 5.97
C ILE A 329 -9.81 27.24 4.76
N THR A 330 -9.83 26.62 3.58
CA THR A 330 -10.22 27.27 2.32
C THR A 330 -11.74 27.24 2.13
N GLY A 331 -12.43 28.35 2.40
CA GLY A 331 -13.88 28.41 2.19
C GLY A 331 -14.57 29.59 2.86
N ALA A 332 -15.91 29.56 2.86
CA ALA A 332 -16.74 30.54 3.55
C ALA A 332 -16.75 30.34 5.08
N GLY A 333 -16.23 29.21 5.54
CA GLY A 333 -16.17 28.79 6.93
C GLY A 333 -17.49 28.23 7.44
N GLY A 334 -17.41 27.25 8.34
CA GLY A 334 -18.55 26.74 9.10
C GLY A 334 -19.11 25.40 8.63
N GLU A 335 -18.84 24.97 7.39
CA GLU A 335 -19.19 23.63 6.91
C GLU A 335 -17.94 22.72 6.88
N ALA A 336 -17.90 21.75 7.80
CA ALA A 336 -16.79 20.81 7.91
C ALA A 336 -16.70 19.87 6.70
N GLY A 337 -15.49 19.64 6.20
CA GLY A 337 -15.26 18.84 4.98
C GLY A 337 -15.65 19.56 3.68
N VAL A 338 -16.06 20.83 3.76
CA VAL A 338 -16.39 21.66 2.60
C VAL A 338 -15.60 22.97 2.61
N ASP A 339 -15.62 23.69 3.74
CA ASP A 339 -14.91 24.96 3.92
C ASP A 339 -13.62 24.83 4.73
N HIS A 340 -13.50 23.75 5.52
CA HIS A 340 -12.32 23.45 6.30
C HIS A 340 -12.17 21.95 6.54
N ASP A 341 -10.92 21.53 6.69
CA ASP A 341 -10.57 20.16 7.05
C ASP A 341 -11.14 19.79 8.41
N GLN A 342 -11.61 18.55 8.54
CA GLN A 342 -12.07 18.00 9.81
C GLN A 342 -11.42 16.66 10.11
N ILE A 343 -10.95 16.53 11.34
CA ILE A 343 -10.53 15.28 11.95
C ILE A 343 -11.63 14.85 12.93
N VAL A 344 -12.10 13.62 12.78
CA VAL A 344 -13.13 13.03 13.65
C VAL A 344 -12.52 11.89 14.43
N ILE A 345 -12.61 11.94 15.74
CA ILE A 345 -12.04 10.96 16.67
C ILE A 345 -13.18 10.20 17.35
N GLN A 346 -13.12 8.88 17.34
CA GLN A 346 -14.17 8.01 17.87
C GLN A 346 -13.60 6.97 18.82
N ASN A 347 -14.36 6.69 19.88
CA ASN A 347 -14.15 5.59 20.82
C ASN A 347 -12.80 5.57 21.53
N LEU A 348 -12.13 6.71 21.70
CA LEU A 348 -10.89 6.73 22.50
C LEU A 348 -11.15 6.36 23.95
N ASP A 349 -10.42 5.37 24.47
CA ASP A 349 -10.40 4.99 25.88
C ASP A 349 -9.67 6.03 26.75
N THR A 350 -8.69 6.72 26.17
CA THR A 350 -7.93 7.81 26.83
C THR A 350 -8.15 9.11 26.09
N ALA A 351 -8.47 10.18 26.83
CA ALA A 351 -8.69 11.50 26.25
C ALA A 351 -7.49 11.98 25.43
N LEU A 352 -7.76 12.53 24.25
CA LEU A 352 -6.75 13.10 23.37
C LEU A 352 -6.13 14.33 24.05
N ASN A 353 -4.85 14.23 24.42
CA ASN A 353 -4.10 15.33 25.00
C ASN A 353 -3.57 16.25 23.89
N LEU A 354 -4.06 17.49 23.84
CA LEU A 354 -3.65 18.47 22.83
C LEU A 354 -2.16 18.86 22.96
N ALA A 355 -1.55 18.69 24.14
CA ALA A 355 -0.12 18.96 24.33
C ALA A 355 0.79 17.95 23.59
N ASN A 356 0.22 16.89 23.01
CA ASN A 356 0.92 15.97 22.12
C ASN A 356 0.75 16.32 20.63
N LEU A 357 0.09 17.44 20.32
CA LEU A 357 -0.27 17.83 18.96
C LEU A 357 0.26 19.23 18.64
N ASN A 358 0.83 19.39 17.44
CA ASN A 358 1.00 20.68 16.79
C ASN A 358 -0.14 20.88 15.79
N VAL A 359 -0.52 22.13 15.53
CA VAL A 359 -1.50 22.43 14.48
C VAL A 359 -0.99 23.54 13.57
N ALA A 360 -1.04 23.31 12.27
CA ALA A 360 -0.69 24.26 11.23
C ALA A 360 -1.90 24.51 10.31
N PHE A 361 -2.24 25.78 10.11
CA PHE A 361 -3.35 26.17 9.24
C PHE A 361 -2.85 26.63 7.87
N SER A 362 -3.56 26.24 6.81
CA SER A 362 -3.33 26.71 5.43
C SER A 362 -4.62 27.22 4.79
N GLY A 363 -4.58 27.80 3.59
CA GLY A 363 -5.80 28.33 2.94
C GLY A 363 -6.24 29.72 3.42
N THR A 364 -7.47 30.13 3.08
CA THR A 364 -8.02 31.44 3.42
C THR A 364 -9.48 31.32 3.88
N ALA A 365 -9.75 31.79 5.10
CA ALA A 365 -11.08 31.89 5.68
C ALA A 365 -11.46 33.37 5.93
N PRO A 366 -12.76 33.72 5.98
CA PRO A 366 -13.23 35.09 6.20
C PRO A 366 -12.97 35.64 7.61
N GLY A 367 -12.51 34.80 8.55
CA GLY A 367 -12.03 35.28 9.85
C GLY A 367 -13.11 35.65 10.87
N ASN A 368 -14.38 35.43 10.54
CA ASN A 368 -15.54 35.70 11.38
C ASN A 368 -16.35 34.44 11.73
N VAL A 369 -15.89 33.27 11.29
CA VAL A 369 -16.50 31.96 11.54
C VAL A 369 -15.45 31.03 12.14
N THR A 370 -15.83 30.26 13.16
CA THR A 370 -14.99 29.23 13.76
C THR A 370 -14.97 28.00 12.85
N ASN A 371 -13.78 27.61 12.40
CA ASN A 371 -13.56 26.36 11.68
C ASN A 371 -13.36 25.24 12.71
N TRP A 372 -14.40 24.44 12.95
CA TRP A 372 -14.36 23.31 13.89
C TRP A 372 -13.69 22.10 13.24
N PHE A 373 -12.36 22.05 13.38
CA PHE A 373 -11.50 21.12 12.64
C PHE A 373 -11.19 19.81 13.38
N LEU A 374 -11.50 19.70 14.68
CA LEU A 374 -11.32 18.48 15.45
C LEU A 374 -12.56 18.21 16.29
N VAL A 375 -13.11 17.01 16.19
CA VAL A 375 -14.31 16.58 16.91
C VAL A 375 -14.07 15.17 17.47
N GLY A 376 -14.48 14.89 18.70
CA GLY A 376 -14.43 13.52 19.22
C GLY A 376 -15.05 13.33 20.59
N ASN A 377 -15.19 12.08 21.01
CA ASN A 377 -15.89 11.70 22.24
C ASN A 377 -15.08 11.88 23.54
N SER A 378 -13.80 12.26 23.43
CA SER A 378 -12.88 12.36 24.58
C SER A 378 -11.66 13.21 24.20
N ILE A 379 -11.81 14.53 24.19
CA ILE A 379 -10.69 15.48 23.97
C ILE A 379 -10.39 16.17 25.29
N ASP A 380 -9.12 16.21 25.70
CA ASP A 380 -8.71 17.00 26.87
C ASP A 380 -8.76 18.49 26.53
N THR A 381 -9.94 19.09 26.64
CA THR A 381 -10.17 20.52 26.36
C THR A 381 -9.51 21.45 27.38
N ALA A 382 -8.96 20.94 28.48
CA ALA A 382 -8.17 21.72 29.43
C ALA A 382 -6.71 21.89 28.96
N SER A 383 -6.18 20.95 28.17
CA SER A 383 -4.83 21.01 27.59
C SER A 383 -4.74 21.98 26.41
N ASP A 384 -3.61 22.66 26.23
CA ASP A 384 -3.32 23.47 25.03
C ASP A 384 -2.50 22.67 24.02
N PHE A 385 -2.56 23.07 22.74
CA PHE A 385 -1.67 22.53 21.71
C PHE A 385 -0.20 22.77 22.05
N ALA A 386 0.68 21.84 21.70
CA ALA A 386 2.12 22.00 21.85
C ALA A 386 2.63 23.23 21.06
N SER A 387 2.11 23.43 19.85
CA SER A 387 2.31 24.64 19.07
C SER A 387 1.13 24.90 18.12
N VAL A 388 0.96 26.16 17.74
CA VAL A 388 -0.06 26.60 16.78
C VAL A 388 0.60 27.52 15.75
N ASP A 389 0.63 27.08 14.49
CA ASP A 389 1.05 27.89 13.35
C ASP A 389 -0.19 28.37 12.57
N TYR A 390 -0.49 29.66 12.69
CA TYR A 390 -1.53 30.32 11.90
C TYR A 390 -1.09 30.61 10.46
N GLY A 391 0.16 30.34 10.11
CA GLY A 391 0.82 30.62 8.84
C GLY A 391 1.19 32.08 8.61
N PRO A 392 1.90 32.39 7.52
CA PRO A 392 2.57 33.68 7.32
C PRO A 392 1.60 34.87 7.30
N GLY A 393 1.88 35.90 8.11
CA GLY A 393 1.10 37.14 8.15
C GLY A 393 -0.33 36.98 8.67
N ARG A 394 -0.59 35.89 9.40
CA ARG A 394 -1.89 35.56 10.00
C ARG A 394 -1.75 35.32 11.49
N THR A 395 -2.82 35.59 12.22
CA THR A 395 -2.97 35.31 13.64
C THR A 395 -4.35 34.69 13.89
N GLY A 396 -4.64 34.25 15.10
CA GLY A 396 -5.91 33.63 15.39
C GLY A 396 -6.12 33.27 16.86
N ALA A 397 -7.17 32.49 17.09
CA ALA A 397 -7.49 31.93 18.38
C ALA A 397 -8.03 30.51 18.24
N ILE A 398 -7.69 29.66 19.21
CA ILE A 398 -8.24 28.32 19.37
C ILE A 398 -9.44 28.38 20.32
N PHE A 399 -10.51 27.72 19.95
CA PHE A 399 -11.74 27.55 20.72
C PHE A 399 -11.93 26.08 21.02
N LYS A 400 -12.38 25.78 22.24
CA LYS A 400 -12.63 24.42 22.73
C LYS A 400 -14.00 24.39 23.37
N GLU A 401 -14.77 23.37 23.07
CA GLU A 401 -16.11 23.19 23.60
C GLU A 401 -16.27 21.74 24.06
N ASP A 402 -16.56 21.59 25.35
CA ASP A 402 -16.89 20.32 25.99
C ASP A 402 -18.39 20.04 25.82
N GLY A 403 -18.73 18.81 25.42
CA GLY A 403 -20.12 18.34 25.33
C GLY A 403 -21.00 19.08 24.31
N PHE A 404 -20.44 19.49 23.17
CA PHE A 404 -21.12 20.26 22.12
C PHE A 404 -22.47 19.67 21.65
N ASP A 405 -22.56 18.34 21.50
CA ASP A 405 -23.80 17.62 21.16
C ASP A 405 -24.31 16.72 22.30
N GLY A 406 -23.84 16.99 23.52
CA GLY A 406 -24.14 16.22 24.72
C GLY A 406 -23.29 14.95 24.90
N VAL A 407 -22.44 14.60 23.94
CA VAL A 407 -21.54 13.43 24.02
C VAL A 407 -20.14 13.66 23.44
N ASN A 408 -19.95 14.65 22.57
CA ASN A 408 -18.67 14.94 21.91
C ASN A 408 -18.12 16.32 22.29
N ASP A 409 -16.80 16.38 22.32
CA ASP A 409 -15.99 17.59 22.40
C ASP A 409 -15.60 18.05 21.00
N ARG A 410 -15.28 19.35 20.88
CA ARG A 410 -14.72 19.89 19.64
C ARG A 410 -13.73 21.01 19.86
N VAL A 411 -12.81 21.14 18.92
CA VAL A 411 -11.81 22.19 18.85
C VAL A 411 -11.92 22.88 17.50
N GLY A 412 -11.84 24.20 17.52
CA GLY A 412 -11.93 25.02 16.32
C GLY A 412 -11.00 26.22 16.36
N ALA A 413 -10.84 26.87 15.22
CA ALA A 413 -9.99 28.04 15.09
C ALA A 413 -10.65 29.17 14.30
N ILE A 414 -10.37 30.39 14.70
CA ILE A 414 -10.56 31.58 13.85
C ILE A 414 -9.17 32.06 13.46
N VAL A 415 -8.91 32.20 12.16
CA VAL A 415 -7.63 32.65 11.61
C VAL A 415 -7.88 33.90 10.76
N VAL A 416 -7.11 34.96 11.01
CA VAL A 416 -7.26 36.29 10.39
C VAL A 416 -5.92 36.86 9.95
N PRO A 417 -5.86 37.72 8.91
CA PRO A 417 -4.65 38.48 8.57
C PRO A 417 -4.20 39.40 9.72
N GLU A 418 -2.89 39.59 9.89
CA GLU A 418 -2.30 40.41 10.96
C GLU A 418 -2.71 41.91 11.01
N PRO A 419 -3.27 42.56 9.98
CA PRO A 419 -3.92 43.87 10.15
C PRO A 419 -5.24 43.82 10.96
N ALA A 420 -5.89 42.65 11.06
CA ALA A 420 -7.22 42.48 11.65
C ALA A 420 -7.20 42.01 13.13
N ALA A 421 -6.02 41.75 13.70
CA ALA A 421 -5.82 41.19 15.04
C ALA A 421 -6.47 42.00 16.18
N ILE A 422 -6.63 43.32 15.99
CA ILE A 422 -7.19 44.23 17.00
C ILE A 422 -8.68 43.93 17.28
N GLY A 423 -9.44 43.46 16.29
CA GLY A 423 -10.86 43.15 16.44
C GLY A 423 -11.15 41.80 17.12
N VAL A 424 -10.34 40.77 16.84
CA VAL A 424 -10.54 39.41 17.35
C VAL A 424 -10.25 39.32 18.84
N ALA A 425 -9.23 40.04 19.33
CA ALA A 425 -8.92 40.11 20.77
C ALA A 425 -10.10 40.69 21.58
N LEU A 426 -10.83 41.66 21.01
CA LEU A 426 -12.01 42.26 21.62
C LEU A 426 -13.20 41.31 21.68
N CYS A 427 -13.44 40.50 20.63
CA CYS A 427 -14.53 39.52 20.58
C CYS A 427 -14.28 38.30 21.48
N ALA A 428 -13.04 37.80 21.55
CA ALA A 428 -12.68 36.69 22.43
C ALA A 428 -12.92 37.02 23.92
N VAL A 429 -12.62 38.27 24.33
CA VAL A 429 -12.89 38.74 25.70
C VAL A 429 -14.40 38.80 26.01
N VAL A 430 -15.25 39.09 25.01
CA VAL A 430 -16.71 39.14 25.18
C VAL A 430 -17.31 37.73 25.28
N LEU A 431 -16.83 36.75 24.50
CA LEU A 431 -17.26 35.36 24.58
C LEU A 431 -16.83 34.69 25.89
N CYS A 432 -15.58 34.89 26.34
CA CYS A 432 -15.10 34.39 27.64
C CYS A 432 -15.88 34.96 28.84
N ARG A 433 -16.48 36.16 28.71
CA ARG A 433 -17.36 36.73 29.74
C ARG A 433 -18.78 36.13 29.75
N ARG A 434 -19.27 35.61 28.63
CA ARG A 434 -20.60 34.98 28.54
C ARG A 434 -20.62 33.51 28.97
N MET A 435 -19.49 32.80 28.87
CA MET A 435 -19.39 31.40 29.32
C MET A 435 -19.13 31.25 30.83
N ARG A 436 -18.91 32.36 31.56
CA ARG A 436 -18.74 32.39 33.03
C ARG A 436 -19.97 32.92 33.79
N ALA A 437 -21.10 33.10 33.12
CA ALA A 437 -22.39 33.48 33.71
C ALA A 437 -23.40 32.36 33.43
#